data_AF-A0AAJ1XUM6-F1
#
_entry.id   AF-A0AAJ1XUM6-F1
#
_cell.length_a   1.000
_cell.length_b   1.000
_cell.length_c   1.000
_cell.angle_alpha   90.00
_cell.angle_beta   90.00
_cell.angle_gamma   90.00
#
_symmetry.space_group_name_H-M   'P 1'
#
loop_
_entity.id
_entity.type
_entity.pdbx_description
1 polymer ?
#
loop_
_entity_poly.entity_id
_entity_poly.type
_entity_poly.pdbx_seq_one_letter_code
_entity_poly.pdbx_strand_id
1 'polypeptide(L)'
;MKSEVEVNYLFVSYVQQSIKNSASACLKKKQKYSHTYFPTDSLEDIMRSSISESYLSLDFISESEIMNLENFTENEALSRAIEQLNFKEKKLLYEKYIQCKTDSEIARTFDISRQGVSIFRKRLLKKLEVFLKR
;
A
#
# COMPACT_ATOMS: atom_id res chain seq x y z
N MET A 1 -16.54 -44.27 1.51
CA MET A 1 -16.35 -43.06 2.35
C MET A 1 -14.88 -42.72 2.31
N LYS A 2 -14.50 -41.46 2.09
CA LYS A 2 -13.09 -41.05 2.16
C LYS A 2 -12.58 -41.26 3.58
N SER A 3 -11.34 -41.72 3.74
CA SER A 3 -10.77 -41.88 5.08
C SER A 3 -10.55 -40.50 5.70
N GLU A 4 -10.58 -40.42 7.03
CA GLU A 4 -10.32 -39.18 7.76
C GLU A 4 -8.97 -38.54 7.37
N VAL A 5 -7.97 -39.40 7.09
CA VAL A 5 -6.64 -38.99 6.62
C VAL A 5 -6.70 -38.31 5.24
N GLU A 6 -7.50 -38.84 4.31
CA GLU A 6 -7.69 -38.24 2.98
C GLU A 6 -8.38 -36.87 3.07
N VAL A 7 -9.38 -36.74 3.95
CA VAL A 7 -10.09 -35.47 4.15
C VAL A 7 -9.16 -34.42 4.74
N ASN A 8 -8.33 -34.78 5.72
CA ASN A 8 -7.37 -33.87 6.34
C ASN A 8 -6.30 -33.40 5.33
N TYR A 9 -5.79 -34.32 4.50
CA TYR A 9 -4.85 -33.98 3.42
C TYR A 9 -5.45 -32.98 2.41
N LEU A 10 -6.71 -33.17 2.01
CA LEU A 10 -7.41 -32.26 1.11
C LEU A 10 -7.61 -30.87 1.74
N PHE A 11 -7.95 -30.82 3.02
CA PHE A 11 -8.07 -29.56 3.76
C PHE A 11 -6.73 -28.80 3.83
N VAL A 12 -5.66 -29.48 4.22
CA VAL A 12 -4.32 -28.87 4.26
C VAL A 12 -3.89 -28.37 2.89
N SER A 13 -4.09 -29.17 1.84
CA SER A 13 -3.77 -28.80 0.46
C SER A 13 -4.57 -27.57 0.01
N TYR A 14 -5.86 -27.51 0.35
CA TYR A 14 -6.71 -26.37 0.06
C TYR A 14 -6.21 -25.09 0.76
N VAL A 15 -5.90 -25.19 2.06
CA VAL A 15 -5.36 -24.06 2.84
C VAL A 15 -4.04 -23.57 2.25
N GLN A 16 -3.12 -24.48 1.94
CA GLN A 16 -1.84 -24.14 1.29
C GLN A 16 -2.06 -23.42 -0.04
N GLN A 17 -2.97 -23.92 -0.88
CA GLN A 17 -3.25 -23.30 -2.18
C GLN A 17 -3.91 -21.92 -2.02
N SER A 18 -4.81 -21.78 -1.05
CA SER A 18 -5.45 -20.51 -0.69
C SER A 18 -4.42 -19.45 -0.29
N ILE A 19 -3.46 -19.82 0.57
CA ILE A 19 -2.36 -18.94 0.99
C ILE A 19 -1.52 -18.52 -0.23
N LYS A 20 -1.10 -19.48 -1.07
CA LYS A 20 -0.32 -19.20 -2.29
C LYS A 20 -1.05 -18.27 -3.25
N ASN A 21 -2.34 -18.52 -3.46
CA ASN A 21 -3.18 -17.71 -4.35
C ASN A 21 -3.36 -16.29 -3.79
N SER A 22 -3.58 -16.15 -2.48
CA SER A 22 -3.73 -14.87 -1.80
C SER A 22 -2.45 -14.02 -1.90
N ALA A 23 -1.29 -14.63 -1.62
CA ALA A 23 0.01 -13.98 -1.77
C ALA A 23 0.26 -13.53 -3.22
N SER A 24 -0.02 -14.41 -4.19
CA SER A 24 0.12 -14.08 -5.62
C SER A 24 -0.80 -12.95 -6.06
N ALA A 25 -2.05 -12.92 -5.56
CA ALA A 25 -3.01 -11.87 -5.84
C ALA A 25 -2.56 -10.53 -5.24
N CYS A 26 -2.01 -10.53 -4.02
CA CYS A 26 -1.42 -9.35 -3.39
C CYS A 26 -0.27 -8.78 -4.23
N LEU A 27 0.67 -9.61 -4.64
CA LEU A 27 1.81 -9.21 -5.47
C LEU A 27 1.37 -8.61 -6.81
N LYS A 28 0.43 -9.27 -7.51
CA LYS A 28 -0.14 -8.75 -8.77
C LYS A 28 -0.86 -7.41 -8.57
N LYS A 29 -1.56 -7.23 -7.44
CA LYS A 29 -2.22 -5.95 -7.10
C LYS A 29 -1.18 -4.83 -6.97
N LYS A 30 -0.06 -5.08 -6.28
CA LYS A 30 1.03 -4.11 -6.11
C LYS A 30 1.71 -3.73 -7.42
N GLN A 31 2.04 -4.72 -8.25
CA GLN A 31 2.62 -4.47 -9.58
C GLN A 31 1.71 -3.57 -10.43
N LYS A 32 0.41 -3.88 -10.48
CA LYS A 32 -0.57 -3.06 -11.20
C LYS A 32 -0.69 -1.65 -10.62
N TYR A 33 -0.66 -1.53 -9.28
CA TYR A 33 -0.71 -0.23 -8.61
C TYR A 33 0.49 0.63 -9.00
N SER A 34 1.71 0.07 -8.95
CA SER A 34 2.94 0.77 -9.33
C SER A 34 2.83 1.36 -10.74
N HIS A 35 2.51 0.52 -11.74
CA HIS A 35 2.35 0.96 -13.13
C HIS A 35 1.29 2.06 -13.33
N THR A 36 0.27 2.12 -12.46
CA THR A 36 -0.82 3.09 -12.59
C THR A 36 -0.51 4.42 -11.91
N TYR A 37 0.18 4.41 -10.77
CA TYR A 37 0.34 5.58 -9.90
C TYR A 37 1.76 6.14 -9.84
N PHE A 38 2.77 5.34 -10.21
CA PHE A 38 4.18 5.72 -10.25
C PHE A 38 4.78 5.37 -11.62
N PRO A 39 4.35 6.02 -12.71
CA PRO A 39 4.81 5.69 -14.06
C PRO A 39 6.26 6.12 -14.35
N THR A 40 7.05 6.47 -13.33
CA THR A 40 8.39 7.04 -13.46
C THR A 40 9.51 6.01 -13.66
N ASP A 41 9.21 4.73 -13.58
CA ASP A 41 10.24 3.70 -13.75
C ASP A 41 10.74 3.72 -15.20
N SER A 42 11.96 4.25 -15.38
CA SER A 42 12.76 4.04 -16.59
C SER A 42 12.86 2.53 -16.84
N LEU A 43 13.08 2.12 -18.09
CA LEU A 43 13.34 0.71 -18.43
C LEU A 43 14.47 0.11 -17.56
N GLU A 44 15.39 0.95 -17.10
CA GLU A 44 16.49 0.62 -16.18
C GLU A 44 16.02 0.34 -14.74
N ASP A 45 14.99 1.04 -14.24
CA ASP A 45 14.40 0.84 -12.91
C ASP A 45 13.60 -0.46 -12.85
N ILE A 46 12.92 -0.82 -13.96
CA ILE A 46 12.21 -2.09 -14.10
C ILE A 46 13.22 -3.26 -14.08
N MET A 47 14.38 -3.13 -14.74
CA MET A 47 15.43 -4.15 -14.70
C MET A 47 16.06 -4.28 -13.30
N ARG A 48 16.25 -3.19 -12.57
CA ARG A 48 16.66 -3.22 -11.15
C ARG A 48 15.58 -3.78 -10.22
N SER A 49 14.30 -3.58 -10.54
CA SER A 49 13.15 -4.06 -9.74
C SER A 49 13.01 -5.58 -9.72
N SER A 50 13.57 -6.29 -10.72
CA SER A 50 13.62 -7.76 -10.69
C SER A 50 14.46 -8.31 -9.51
N ILE A 51 15.31 -7.46 -8.91
CA ILE A 51 16.17 -7.77 -7.76
C ILE A 51 15.85 -6.90 -6.52
N SER A 52 15.11 -5.78 -6.67
CA SER A 52 14.91 -4.86 -5.56
C SER A 52 13.78 -5.31 -4.63
N GLU A 53 14.17 -6.02 -3.57
CA GLU A 53 13.40 -6.23 -2.33
C GLU A 53 12.90 -4.92 -1.67
N SER A 54 13.26 -3.74 -2.18
CA SER A 54 12.92 -2.43 -1.59
C SER A 54 11.41 -2.18 -1.48
N TYR A 55 10.61 -2.64 -2.45
CA TYR A 55 9.14 -2.50 -2.38
C TYR A 55 8.50 -3.40 -1.31
N LEU A 56 9.22 -4.40 -0.79
CA LEU A 56 8.78 -5.25 0.31
C LEU A 56 9.06 -4.61 1.69
N SER A 57 9.87 -3.54 1.78
CA SER A 57 10.25 -2.97 3.08
C SER A 57 9.13 -2.13 3.71
N LEU A 58 8.29 -1.49 2.87
CA LEU A 58 7.15 -0.67 3.32
C LEU A 58 5.97 -1.52 3.84
N ASP A 59 5.93 -2.82 3.49
CA ASP A 59 4.89 -3.74 3.98
C ASP A 59 4.95 -4.00 5.48
N PHE A 60 6.11 -3.73 6.09
CA PHE A 60 6.32 -3.90 7.52
C PHE A 60 5.75 -2.75 8.36
N ILE A 61 5.36 -1.63 7.73
CA ILE A 61 4.80 -0.49 8.46
C ILE A 61 3.42 -0.89 8.99
N SER A 62 3.34 -1.02 10.30
CA SER A 62 2.12 -1.35 11.03
C SER A 62 1.18 -0.15 11.12
N GLU A 63 -0.11 -0.39 11.38
CA GLU A 63 -1.09 0.70 11.56
C GLU A 63 -0.73 1.61 12.75
N SER A 64 -0.05 1.07 13.78
CA SER A 64 0.47 1.83 14.92
C SER A 64 1.53 2.87 14.53
N GLU A 65 2.24 2.66 13.42
CA GLU A 65 3.33 3.53 13.00
C GLU A 65 2.87 4.68 12.09
N ILE A 66 1.58 4.74 11.74
CA ILE A 66 1.00 5.81 10.91
C ILE A 66 1.26 7.20 11.50
N MET A 67 1.32 7.33 12.83
CA MET A 67 1.59 8.61 13.48
C MET A 67 3.00 9.14 13.18
N ASN A 68 3.95 8.25 12.92
CA ASN A 68 5.37 8.54 12.72
C ASN A 68 5.80 8.25 11.28
N LEU A 69 4.88 8.43 10.32
CA LEU A 69 5.08 8.06 8.91
C LEU A 69 6.29 8.75 8.27
N GLU A 70 6.63 9.95 8.75
CA GLU A 70 7.78 10.76 8.37
C GLU A 70 9.13 10.07 8.61
N ASN A 71 9.20 9.09 9.53
CA ASN A 71 10.43 8.36 9.83
C ASN A 71 10.81 7.33 8.75
N PHE A 72 9.88 7.04 7.83
CA PHE A 72 10.05 6.03 6.78
C PHE A 72 10.39 6.63 5.42
N THR A 73 10.71 7.92 5.36
CA THR A 73 11.15 8.57 4.12
C THR A 73 12.58 9.08 4.26
N GLU A 74 13.40 8.74 3.27
CA GLU A 74 14.79 9.20 3.19
C GLU A 74 14.90 10.67 2.74
N ASN A 75 13.83 11.21 2.14
CA ASN A 75 13.82 12.59 1.68
C ASN A 75 13.43 13.52 2.84
N GLU A 76 14.40 14.26 3.37
CA GLU A 76 14.23 15.23 4.46
C GLU A 76 13.10 16.24 4.25
N ALA A 77 12.96 16.79 3.04
CA ALA A 77 11.90 17.76 2.74
C ALA A 77 10.52 17.09 2.80
N LEU A 78 10.41 15.87 2.27
CA LEU A 78 9.18 15.08 2.34
C LEU A 78 8.88 14.63 3.78
N SER A 79 9.89 14.26 4.57
CA SER A 79 9.77 13.91 5.98
C SER A 79 9.10 15.04 6.76
N ARG A 80 9.66 16.25 6.68
CA ARG A 80 9.10 17.45 7.34
C ARG A 80 7.72 17.83 6.83
N ALA A 81 7.42 17.59 5.56
CA ALA A 81 6.10 17.83 5.00
C ALA A 81 5.06 16.82 5.52
N ILE A 82 5.45 15.55 5.67
CA ILE A 82 4.60 14.49 6.22
C ILE A 82 4.37 14.71 7.72
N GLU A 83 5.39 15.13 8.47
CA GLU A 83 5.31 15.41 9.91
C GLU A 83 4.18 16.40 10.23
N GLN A 84 3.98 17.41 9.37
CA GLN A 84 2.93 18.44 9.50
C GLN A 84 1.50 17.95 9.21
N LEU A 85 1.33 16.72 8.72
CA LEU A 85 0.01 16.16 8.43
C LEU A 85 -0.68 15.67 9.70
N ASN A 86 -2.00 15.82 9.74
CA ASN A 86 -2.79 15.21 10.82
C ASN A 86 -2.93 13.69 10.61
N PHE A 87 -3.40 12.98 11.64
CA PHE A 87 -3.55 11.51 11.58
C PHE A 87 -4.42 11.04 10.41
N LYS A 88 -5.55 11.70 10.11
CA LYS A 88 -6.42 11.30 9.00
C LYS A 88 -5.72 11.42 7.65
N GLU A 89 -4.90 12.46 7.49
CA GLU A 89 -4.09 12.69 6.30
C GLU A 89 -2.97 11.64 6.18
N LYS A 90 -2.21 11.38 7.27
CA LYS A 90 -1.19 10.32 7.29
C LYS A 90 -1.82 8.94 7.01
N LYS A 91 -2.98 8.65 7.60
CA LYS A 91 -3.75 7.42 7.35
C LYS A 91 -4.14 7.29 5.88
N LEU A 92 -4.55 8.38 5.23
CA LEU A 92 -4.87 8.34 3.80
C LEU A 92 -3.63 8.01 2.95
N LEU A 93 -2.46 8.58 3.27
CA LEU A 93 -1.21 8.23 2.58
C LEU A 93 -0.86 6.76 2.78
N TYR A 94 -0.94 6.29 4.02
CA TYR A 94 -0.67 4.91 4.37
C TYR A 94 -1.57 3.95 3.60
N GLU A 95 -2.89 4.15 3.66
CA GLU A 95 -3.81 3.25 2.96
C GLU A 95 -3.62 3.28 1.45
N LYS A 96 -3.37 4.48 0.88
CA LYS A 96 -3.29 4.64 -0.57
C LYS A 96 -1.97 4.14 -1.13
N TYR A 97 -0.85 4.59 -0.59
CA TYR A 97 0.46 4.43 -1.20
C TYR A 97 1.29 3.29 -0.60
N ILE A 98 1.06 2.93 0.67
CA ILE A 98 1.76 1.82 1.32
C ILE A 98 0.94 0.54 1.17
N GLN A 99 -0.33 0.56 1.58
CA GLN A 99 -1.21 -0.62 1.50
C GLN A 99 -1.85 -0.83 0.11
N CYS A 100 -1.57 0.04 -0.86
CA CYS A 100 -2.10 0.00 -2.23
C CYS A 100 -3.63 -0.18 -2.29
N LYS A 101 -4.37 0.38 -1.33
CA LYS A 101 -5.83 0.26 -1.31
C LYS A 101 -6.46 1.09 -2.44
N THR A 102 -7.53 0.55 -2.98
CA THR A 102 -8.40 1.23 -3.95
C THR A 102 -9.23 2.30 -3.26
N ASP A 103 -9.67 3.30 -4.02
CA ASP A 103 -10.52 4.36 -3.45
C ASP A 103 -11.82 3.80 -2.85
N SER A 104 -12.32 2.66 -3.32
CA SER A 104 -13.48 1.96 -2.75
C SER A 104 -13.16 1.24 -1.43
N GLU A 105 -11.95 0.71 -1.27
CA GLU A 105 -11.50 0.13 0.01
C GLU A 105 -11.31 1.24 1.05
N ILE A 106 -10.66 2.34 0.66
CA ILE A 106 -10.45 3.52 1.52
C ILE A 106 -11.78 4.17 1.91
N ALA A 107 -12.72 4.28 0.96
CA ALA A 107 -14.07 4.80 1.21
C ALA A 107 -14.76 4.07 2.37
N ARG A 108 -14.60 2.74 2.44
CA ARG A 108 -15.12 1.93 3.55
C ARG A 108 -14.40 2.18 4.86
N THR A 109 -13.07 2.35 4.85
CA THR A 109 -12.32 2.68 6.08
C THR A 109 -12.69 4.05 6.65
N PHE A 110 -12.89 5.04 5.78
CA PHE A 110 -13.12 6.43 6.17
C PHE A 110 -14.60 6.80 6.30
N ASP A 111 -15.51 5.88 5.99
CA ASP A 111 -16.95 6.10 5.91
C ASP A 111 -17.33 7.32 5.05
N ILE A 112 -16.75 7.39 3.85
CA ILE A 112 -17.00 8.45 2.86
C ILE A 112 -17.23 7.86 1.47
N SER A 113 -17.79 8.65 0.56
CA SER A 113 -17.95 8.22 -0.83
C SER A 113 -16.59 8.06 -1.53
N ARG A 114 -16.55 7.22 -2.56
CA ARG A 114 -15.36 7.07 -3.44
C ARG A 114 -14.92 8.41 -4.03
N GLN A 115 -15.87 9.28 -4.40
CA GLN A 115 -15.59 10.63 -4.85
C GLN A 115 -14.99 11.48 -3.73
N GLY A 116 -15.48 11.33 -2.49
CA GLY A 116 -14.93 11.93 -1.28
C GLY A 116 -13.46 11.58 -1.07
N VAL A 117 -13.08 10.30 -1.25
CA VAL A 117 -11.67 9.87 -1.19
C VAL A 117 -10.83 10.58 -2.25
N SER A 118 -11.31 10.66 -3.49
CA SER A 118 -10.60 11.34 -4.58
C SER A 118 -10.37 12.82 -4.29
N ILE A 119 -11.39 13.53 -3.79
CA ILE A 119 -11.30 14.94 -3.39
C ILE A 119 -10.34 15.09 -2.21
N PHE A 120 -10.46 14.24 -1.19
CA PHE A 120 -9.60 14.29 -0.01
C PHE A 120 -8.13 14.09 -0.40
N ARG A 121 -7.83 13.10 -1.24
CA ARG A 121 -6.48 12.87 -1.78
C ARG A 121 -5.96 14.08 -2.56
N LYS A 122 -6.76 14.68 -3.45
CA LYS A 122 -6.35 15.88 -4.20
C LYS A 122 -5.98 17.04 -3.28
N ARG A 123 -6.78 17.28 -2.23
CA ARG A 123 -6.51 18.31 -1.23
C ARG A 123 -5.23 18.02 -0.46
N LEU A 124 -5.04 16.76 -0.04
CA LEU A 124 -3.85 16.32 0.67
C LEU A 124 -2.57 16.50 -0.17
N LEU A 125 -2.57 16.05 -1.43
CA LEU A 125 -1.40 16.20 -2.30
C LEU A 125 -1.06 17.67 -2.56
N LYS A 126 -2.07 18.53 -2.74
CA LYS A 126 -1.86 19.98 -2.86
C LYS A 126 -1.26 20.58 -1.58
N LYS A 127 -1.68 20.10 -0.41
CA LYS A 127 -1.14 20.52 0.88
C LYS A 127 0.35 20.11 1.01
N LEU A 128 0.68 18.88 0.66
CA LEU A 128 2.07 18.40 0.61
C LEU A 128 2.94 19.22 -0.36
N GLU A 129 2.42 19.54 -1.54
CA GLU A 129 3.13 20.39 -2.52
C GLU A 129 3.47 21.77 -1.93
N VAL A 130 2.56 22.38 -1.16
CA VAL A 130 2.81 23.66 -0.47
C VAL A 130 3.88 23.52 0.61
N PHE A 131 3.87 22.42 1.36
CA PHE A 131 4.89 22.15 2.39
C PHE A 131 6.27 21.87 1.79
N LEU A 132 6.34 21.22 0.63
CA LEU A 132 7.60 20.94 -0.07
C LEU A 132 8.24 22.17 -0.71
N LYS A 133 7.46 23.23 -0.98
CA LYS A 133 7.97 24.49 -1.55
C LYS A 133 8.45 25.49 -0.50
N ARG A 134 8.26 25.19 0.79
CA ARG A 134 8.75 25.99 1.92
C ARG A 134 10.14 25.53 2.33
#